data_AF-A0AA39IUY0-F1
#
_entry.id   AF-A0AA39IUY0-F1
#
_cell.length_a   1.000
_cell.length_b   1.000
_cell.length_c   1.000
_cell.angle_alpha   90.00
_cell.angle_beta   90.00
_cell.angle_gamma   90.00
#
_symmetry.space_group_name_H-M   'P 1'
#
loop_
_entity.id
_entity.type
_entity.pdbx_description
1 polymer ?
#
loop_
_entity_poly.entity_id
_entity_poly.type
_entity_poly.pdbx_seq_one_letter_code
_entity_poly.pdbx_strand_id
1 'polypeptide(L)'
;MSAGFFSALMGQGVLHCTEYLKDSNNPVFFIDENHWKTIQNKSLGYKGEGYFCNKWAYSNQPNSKRTSANALQYWKAASNSKYNKFLFAKEPTPFIELWDHFRKGKYCEKGQPVVKLFPQFGALQAYLLASDYVIAGLATMPTDAEMAMVITTINSGGIKGFEPRKPVLDGTTSSSALVFSYESAE
;
A
#
# COMPACT_ATOMS: atom_id res chain seq x y z
N MET A 1 19.55 1.45 1.80
CA MET A 1 18.23 1.71 2.42
C MET A 1 17.29 2.48 1.50
N SER A 2 17.69 3.59 0.89
CA SER A 2 16.85 4.33 -0.09
C SER A 2 16.37 3.48 -1.27
N ALA A 3 17.22 2.61 -1.83
CA ALA A 3 16.83 1.67 -2.89
C ALA A 3 15.70 0.71 -2.45
N GLY A 4 15.77 0.17 -1.22
CA GLY A 4 14.73 -0.69 -0.68
C GLY A 4 13.40 0.05 -0.51
N PHE A 5 13.44 1.26 0.04
CA PHE A 5 12.24 2.08 0.18
C PHE A 5 11.65 2.49 -1.19
N PHE A 6 12.50 2.88 -2.13
CA PHE A 6 12.08 3.15 -3.50
C PHE A 6 11.41 1.94 -4.13
N SER A 7 11.99 0.75 -3.98
CA SER A 7 11.42 -0.50 -4.49
C SER A 7 10.06 -0.83 -3.87
N ALA A 8 9.90 -0.63 -2.57
CA ALA A 8 8.61 -0.81 -1.89
C ALA A 8 7.54 0.18 -2.41
N LEU A 9 7.92 1.44 -2.63
CA LEU A 9 7.05 2.45 -3.24
C LEU A 9 6.67 2.09 -4.68
N MET A 10 7.60 1.58 -5.47
CA MET A 10 7.34 1.08 -6.83
C MET A 10 6.37 -0.10 -6.81
N GLY A 11 6.59 -1.07 -5.91
CA GLY A 11 5.74 -2.24 -5.72
C GLY A 11 4.29 -1.85 -5.46
N GLN A 12 4.04 -1.08 -4.40
CA GLN A 12 2.68 -0.67 -4.04
C GLN A 12 2.11 0.39 -5.00
N GLY A 13 2.93 1.32 -5.48
CA GLY A 13 2.48 2.53 -6.15
C GLY A 13 2.38 2.48 -7.67
N VAL A 14 3.13 1.60 -8.32
CA VAL A 14 3.21 1.49 -9.78
C VAL A 14 2.89 0.06 -10.21
N LEU A 15 3.63 -0.90 -9.66
CA LEU A 15 3.69 -2.27 -10.20
C LEU A 15 2.59 -3.21 -9.66
N HIS A 16 1.93 -2.88 -8.55
CA HIS A 16 0.88 -3.74 -7.98
C HIS A 16 -0.20 -4.10 -9.01
N CYS A 17 -0.51 -5.40 -9.11
CA CYS A 17 -1.48 -5.98 -10.05
C CYS A 17 -1.21 -5.64 -11.54
N THR A 18 0.04 -5.67 -11.97
CA THR A 18 0.44 -5.37 -13.36
C THR A 18 0.95 -6.59 -14.11
N GLU A 19 0.93 -6.51 -15.45
CA GLU A 19 1.56 -7.52 -16.31
C GLU A 19 3.08 -7.58 -16.10
N TYR A 20 3.72 -6.46 -15.75
CA TYR A 20 5.15 -6.43 -15.40
C TYR A 20 5.50 -7.42 -14.29
N LEU A 21 4.69 -7.48 -13.22
CA LEU A 21 4.95 -8.41 -12.10
C LEU A 21 4.62 -9.88 -12.40
N LYS A 22 3.91 -10.18 -13.50
CA LYS A 22 3.60 -11.57 -13.87
C LYS A 22 4.78 -12.29 -14.50
N ASP A 23 5.75 -11.56 -15.04
CA ASP A 23 6.98 -12.12 -15.59
C ASP A 23 8.03 -12.19 -14.47
N SER A 24 8.39 -13.42 -14.06
CA SER A 24 9.36 -13.66 -12.99
C SER A 24 10.78 -13.21 -13.34
N ASN A 25 11.09 -12.95 -14.61
CA ASN A 25 12.39 -12.42 -15.03
C ASN A 25 12.51 -10.91 -14.83
N ASN A 26 11.40 -10.22 -14.55
CA ASN A 26 11.43 -8.78 -14.34
C ASN A 26 11.97 -8.43 -12.96
N PRO A 27 12.92 -7.48 -12.86
CA PRO A 27 13.45 -7.05 -11.57
C PRO A 27 12.38 -6.32 -10.75
N VAL A 28 12.24 -6.68 -9.49
CA VAL A 28 11.37 -5.99 -8.52
C VAL A 28 12.15 -5.11 -7.55
N PHE A 29 13.48 -5.20 -7.59
CA PHE A 29 14.39 -4.34 -6.83
C PHE A 29 15.00 -3.27 -7.74
N PHE A 30 14.76 -2.01 -7.39
CA PHE A 30 15.22 -0.84 -8.12
C PHE A 30 16.22 -0.06 -7.27
N ILE A 31 17.43 0.14 -7.82
CA ILE A 31 18.54 0.81 -7.12
C ILE A 31 18.24 2.30 -6.99
N ASP A 32 17.80 2.90 -8.09
CA ASP A 32 17.48 4.32 -8.22
C ASP A 32 16.52 4.55 -9.40
N GLU A 33 16.21 5.83 -9.64
CA GLU A 33 15.39 6.26 -10.77
C GLU A 33 15.99 5.88 -12.13
N ASN A 34 17.32 5.89 -12.28
CA ASN A 34 17.97 5.56 -13.55
C ASN A 34 17.86 4.07 -13.87
N HIS A 35 17.89 3.20 -12.85
CA HIS A 35 17.62 1.78 -13.01
C HIS A 35 16.20 1.56 -13.56
N TRP A 36 15.22 2.26 -12.99
CA TRP A 36 13.84 2.22 -13.49
C TRP A 36 13.73 2.75 -14.94
N LYS A 37 14.31 3.91 -15.24
CA LYS A 37 14.34 4.47 -16.59
C LYS A 37 14.97 3.53 -17.60
N THR A 38 16.03 2.82 -17.23
CA THR A 38 16.67 1.83 -18.10
C THR A 38 15.73 0.68 -18.42
N ILE A 39 14.97 0.18 -17.44
CA ILE A 39 13.96 -0.87 -17.63
C ILE A 39 12.83 -0.39 -18.54
N GLN A 40 12.32 0.81 -18.29
CA GLN A 40 11.32 1.42 -19.15
C GLN A 40 11.85 1.56 -20.57
N ASN A 41 13.05 2.13 -20.76
CA ASN A 41 13.65 2.38 -22.07
C ASN A 41 13.93 1.09 -22.85
N LYS A 42 14.42 0.04 -22.19
CA LYS A 42 14.61 -1.28 -22.82
C LYS A 42 13.30 -1.92 -23.27
N SER A 43 12.21 -1.62 -22.56
CA SER A 43 10.86 -2.12 -22.84
C SER A 43 10.07 -1.20 -23.79
N LEU A 44 10.52 0.04 -24.00
CA LEU A 44 9.78 1.16 -24.63
C LEU A 44 9.58 1.03 -26.15
N GLY A 45 9.93 -0.12 -26.75
CA GLY A 45 9.55 -0.45 -28.13
C GLY A 45 8.24 -1.23 -28.28
N TYR A 46 7.73 -1.85 -27.21
CA TYR A 46 6.66 -2.87 -27.32
C TYR A 46 5.57 -2.81 -26.23
N LYS A 47 5.78 -2.10 -25.12
CA LYS A 47 4.88 -2.13 -23.94
C LYS A 47 4.44 -0.71 -23.55
N GLY A 48 3.12 -0.51 -23.43
CA GLY A 48 2.52 0.76 -23.01
C GLY A 48 2.34 0.90 -21.49
N GLU A 49 1.82 2.05 -21.04
CA GLU A 49 1.62 2.37 -19.60
C GLU A 49 0.91 1.27 -18.80
N GLY A 50 -0.10 0.62 -19.38
CA GLY A 50 -0.86 -0.44 -18.71
C GLY A 50 -0.05 -1.70 -18.37
N TYR A 51 1.09 -1.91 -19.05
CA TYR A 51 2.02 -3.00 -18.71
C TYR A 51 2.70 -2.75 -17.36
N PHE A 52 3.08 -1.50 -17.09
CA PHE A 52 3.80 -1.10 -15.88
C PHE A 52 2.89 -0.63 -14.77
N CYS A 53 1.68 -0.16 -15.09
CA CYS A 53 0.82 0.51 -14.13
C CYS A 53 -0.67 0.23 -14.40
N ASN A 54 -1.27 -0.55 -13.51
CA ASN A 54 -2.71 -0.86 -13.55
C ASN A 54 -3.47 0.17 -12.70
N LYS A 55 -4.26 1.03 -13.34
CA LYS A 55 -5.06 2.07 -12.66
C LYS A 55 -6.19 1.51 -11.79
N TRP A 56 -6.54 0.24 -11.95
CA TRP A 56 -7.64 -0.45 -11.24
C TRP A 56 -7.15 -1.32 -10.08
N ALA A 57 -5.86 -1.26 -9.75
CA ALA A 57 -5.22 -2.21 -8.82
C ALA A 57 -5.84 -2.28 -7.41
N TYR A 58 -6.54 -1.24 -6.96
CA TYR A 58 -7.08 -1.14 -5.59
C TYR A 58 -8.57 -0.83 -5.52
N SER A 59 -9.24 -0.68 -6.67
CA SER A 59 -10.68 -0.39 -6.70
C SER A 59 -11.27 -0.63 -8.09
N ASN A 60 -12.60 -0.78 -8.12
CA ASN A 60 -13.39 -0.86 -9.36
C ASN A 60 -13.55 0.51 -10.05
N GLN A 61 -12.71 1.50 -9.74
CA GLN A 61 -12.69 2.79 -10.41
C GLN A 61 -11.24 3.15 -10.72
N PRO A 62 -10.92 3.61 -11.95
CA PRO A 62 -9.54 3.88 -12.33
C PRO A 62 -8.99 5.07 -11.55
N ASN A 63 -7.85 4.90 -10.89
CA ASN A 63 -7.15 5.99 -10.24
C ASN A 63 -6.26 6.73 -11.25
N SER A 64 -6.71 7.91 -11.70
CA SER A 64 -5.97 8.75 -12.65
C SER A 64 -4.60 9.22 -12.15
N LYS A 65 -4.39 9.26 -10.82
CA LYS A 65 -3.11 9.63 -10.19
C LYS A 65 -2.11 8.47 -10.15
N ARG A 66 -2.53 7.24 -10.44
CA ARG A 66 -1.65 6.08 -10.49
C ARG A 66 -1.04 5.97 -11.89
N THR A 67 0.26 6.27 -11.98
CA THR A 67 1.03 6.22 -13.23
C THR A 67 2.47 5.82 -12.97
N SER A 68 3.12 5.20 -13.95
CA SER A 68 4.54 4.87 -13.94
C SER A 68 5.45 6.10 -13.80
N ALA A 69 4.98 7.28 -14.21
CA ALA A 69 5.69 8.55 -14.05
C ALA A 69 5.92 8.93 -12.58
N ASN A 70 5.15 8.37 -11.64
CA ASN A 70 5.32 8.62 -10.20
C ASN A 70 6.66 8.08 -9.66
N ALA A 71 7.35 7.21 -10.40
CA ALA A 71 8.66 6.67 -10.01
C ALA A 71 9.69 7.77 -9.69
N LEU A 72 9.74 8.85 -10.47
CA LEU A 72 10.62 9.99 -10.19
C LEU A 72 10.32 10.61 -8.83
N GLN A 73 9.04 10.83 -8.52
CA GLN A 73 8.64 11.42 -7.25
C GLN A 73 8.93 10.48 -6.07
N TYR A 74 8.78 9.17 -6.27
CA TYR A 74 9.10 8.16 -5.27
C TYR A 74 10.58 8.09 -4.98
N TRP A 75 11.43 8.21 -6.00
CA TRP A 75 12.86 8.29 -5.80
C TRP A 75 13.24 9.53 -4.98
N LYS A 76 12.66 10.71 -5.30
CA LYS A 76 12.87 11.92 -4.50
C LYS A 76 12.46 11.73 -3.03
N ALA A 77 11.33 11.06 -2.78
CA ALA A 77 10.89 10.73 -1.43
C ALA A 77 11.87 9.77 -0.72
N ALA A 78 12.28 8.70 -1.41
CA ALA A 78 13.14 7.66 -0.87
C ALA A 78 14.60 8.10 -0.66
N SER A 79 15.07 9.09 -1.41
CA SER A 79 16.40 9.70 -1.29
C SER A 79 16.44 10.86 -0.29
N ASN A 80 15.28 11.35 0.17
CA ASN A 80 15.21 12.41 1.16
C ASN A 80 15.41 11.87 2.58
N SER A 81 16.61 12.10 3.12
CA SER A 81 17.03 11.67 4.48
C SER A 81 16.11 12.15 5.60
N LYS A 82 15.47 13.32 5.43
CA LYS A 82 14.54 13.86 6.43
C LYS A 82 13.22 13.11 6.45
N TYR A 83 12.77 12.67 5.28
CA TYR A 83 11.51 11.94 5.14
C TYR A 83 11.69 10.49 5.56
N ASN A 84 12.72 9.81 5.04
CA ASN A 84 12.94 8.38 5.28
C ASN A 84 13.68 8.06 6.60
N LYS A 85 13.69 9.00 7.57
CA LYS A 85 14.43 8.85 8.85
C LYS A 85 14.06 7.59 9.63
N PHE A 86 12.84 7.08 9.45
CA PHE A 86 12.35 5.85 10.10
C PHE A 86 13.19 4.62 9.72
N LEU A 87 13.83 4.61 8.54
CA LEU A 87 14.73 3.54 8.11
C LEU A 87 16.01 3.44 8.95
N PHE A 88 16.36 4.52 9.66
CA PHE A 88 17.58 4.63 10.46
C PHE A 88 17.29 4.74 11.97
N ALA A 89 16.02 4.59 12.36
CA ALA A 89 15.65 4.62 13.77
C ALA A 89 16.27 3.42 14.50
N LYS A 90 16.74 3.66 15.73
CA LYS A 90 17.28 2.58 16.59
C LYS A 90 16.19 1.61 17.02
N GLU A 91 14.99 2.14 17.27
CA GLU A 91 13.81 1.38 17.65
C GLU A 91 12.80 1.37 16.50
N PRO A 92 11.98 0.30 16.36
CA PRO A 92 10.90 0.26 15.40
C PRO A 92 9.95 1.44 15.54
N THR A 93 9.54 2.03 14.42
CA THR A 93 8.59 3.15 14.43
C THR A 93 7.18 2.65 14.76
N PRO A 94 6.41 3.33 15.65
CA PRO A 94 5.04 2.94 15.92
C PRO A 94 4.20 2.83 14.65
N PHE A 95 3.39 1.77 14.53
CA PHE A 95 2.63 1.49 13.32
C PHE A 95 1.81 2.69 12.83
N ILE A 96 1.02 3.29 13.74
CA ILE A 96 0.13 4.39 13.39
C ILE A 96 0.89 5.62 12.91
N GLU A 97 2.07 5.88 13.48
CA GLU A 97 2.94 6.98 13.05
C GLU A 97 3.45 6.75 11.64
N LEU A 98 3.91 5.52 11.34
CA LEU A 98 4.44 5.19 10.02
C LEU A 98 3.33 5.17 8.96
N TRP A 99 2.16 4.62 9.29
CA TRP A 99 0.98 4.64 8.43
C TRP A 99 0.55 6.07 8.09
N ASP A 100 0.45 6.94 9.09
CA ASP A 100 0.11 8.35 8.86
C ASP A 100 1.20 9.09 8.09
N HIS A 101 2.47 8.78 8.34
CA HIS A 101 3.61 9.34 7.63
C HIS A 101 3.52 9.05 6.11
N PHE A 102 3.15 7.83 5.72
CA PHE A 102 2.93 7.48 4.31
C PHE A 102 1.64 8.08 3.74
N ARG A 103 0.55 8.05 4.50
CA ARG A 103 -0.76 8.55 4.06
C ARG A 103 -0.78 10.06 3.85
N LYS A 104 -0.16 10.81 4.76
CA LYS A 104 -0.15 12.28 4.82
C LYS A 104 1.13 12.90 4.28
N GLY A 105 2.07 12.10 3.79
CA GLY A 105 3.36 12.56 3.29
C GLY A 105 3.24 13.75 2.31
N LYS A 106 3.83 14.88 2.70
CA LYS A 106 3.88 16.11 1.91
C LYS A 106 5.31 16.63 1.84
N TYR A 107 5.63 17.28 0.74
CA TYR A 107 6.91 17.90 0.47
C TYR A 107 6.73 19.31 -0.05
N CYS A 108 7.65 20.19 0.32
CA CYS A 108 7.69 21.57 -0.10
C CYS A 108 9.15 21.95 -0.32
N GLU A 109 9.50 22.33 -1.54
CA GLU A 109 10.75 23.04 -1.81
C GLU A 109 10.55 24.52 -1.50
N LYS A 110 11.60 25.20 -1.05
CA LYS A 110 11.53 26.62 -0.71
C LYS A 110 11.07 27.42 -1.95
N GLY A 111 9.91 28.07 -1.87
CA GLY A 111 9.32 28.81 -2.98
C GLY A 111 8.40 28.01 -3.90
N GLN A 112 8.13 26.74 -3.59
CA GLN A 112 7.23 25.85 -4.34
C GLN A 112 5.97 25.55 -3.53
N PRO A 113 4.84 25.20 -4.17
CA PRO A 113 3.64 24.75 -3.47
C PRO A 113 3.88 23.41 -2.76
N VAL A 114 3.15 23.19 -1.66
CA VAL A 114 3.16 21.90 -0.95
C VAL A 114 2.54 20.83 -1.83
N VAL A 115 3.33 19.82 -2.20
CA VAL A 115 2.89 18.67 -3.00
C VAL A 115 2.81 17.41 -2.15
N LYS A 116 1.84 16.55 -2.44
CA LYS A 116 1.74 15.23 -1.79
C LYS A 116 2.86 14.33 -2.31
N LEU A 117 3.68 13.76 -1.43
CA LEU A 117 4.83 12.92 -1.79
C LEU A 117 4.42 11.66 -2.56
N PHE A 118 3.26 11.11 -2.20
CA PHE A 118 2.70 9.92 -2.83
C PHE A 118 1.29 10.24 -3.36
N PRO A 119 1.19 10.78 -4.59
CA PRO A 119 -0.05 11.33 -5.14
C PRO A 119 -1.25 10.36 -5.08
N GLN A 120 -1.00 9.08 -5.32
CA GLN A 120 -2.01 8.02 -5.39
C GLN A 120 -2.20 7.23 -4.09
N PHE A 121 -1.35 7.42 -3.07
CA PHE A 121 -1.46 6.63 -1.83
C PHE A 121 -2.66 7.10 -1.01
N GLY A 122 -3.70 6.28 -0.94
CA GLY A 122 -4.79 6.41 0.02
C GLY A 122 -4.47 5.71 1.34
N ALA A 123 -5.50 5.55 2.17
CA ALA A 123 -5.39 4.84 3.44
C ALA A 123 -4.94 3.36 3.26
N LEU A 124 -5.45 2.69 2.21
CA LEU A 124 -5.13 1.29 1.92
C LEU A 124 -3.68 1.10 1.51
N GLN A 125 -3.18 1.88 0.54
CA GLN A 125 -1.79 1.74 0.08
C GLN A 125 -0.79 2.12 1.18
N ALA A 126 -1.12 3.14 1.99
CA ALA A 126 -0.32 3.47 3.16
C ALA A 126 -0.31 2.33 4.18
N TYR A 127 -1.44 1.65 4.39
CA TYR A 127 -1.52 0.49 5.28
C TYR A 127 -0.64 -0.65 4.77
N LEU A 128 -0.79 -1.04 3.51
CA LEU A 128 0.01 -2.11 2.91
C LEU A 128 1.52 -1.82 3.03
N LEU A 129 1.93 -0.59 2.73
CA LEU A 129 3.32 -0.19 2.87
C LEU A 129 3.79 -0.23 4.33
N ALA A 130 2.98 0.25 5.28
CA ALA A 130 3.31 0.17 6.70
C ALA A 130 3.45 -1.29 7.16
N SER A 131 2.56 -2.18 6.73
CA SER A 131 2.63 -3.62 7.02
C SER A 131 3.91 -4.28 6.47
N ASP A 132 4.36 -3.90 5.27
CA ASP A 132 5.65 -4.36 4.73
C ASP A 132 6.81 -4.01 5.69
N TYR A 133 6.76 -2.84 6.32
CA TYR A 133 7.78 -2.41 7.30
C TYR A 133 7.62 -3.04 8.68
N VAL A 134 6.41 -3.46 9.07
CA VAL A 134 6.22 -4.30 10.25
C VAL A 134 6.90 -5.65 10.05
N ILE A 135 6.67 -6.28 8.90
CA ILE A 135 7.29 -7.56 8.53
C ILE A 135 8.82 -7.42 8.48
N ALA A 136 9.33 -6.28 7.99
CA ALA A 136 10.76 -5.98 7.98
C ALA A 136 11.35 -5.64 9.37
N GLY A 137 10.56 -5.61 10.44
CA GLY A 137 10.99 -5.26 11.79
C GLY A 137 11.32 -3.77 11.99
N LEU A 138 10.92 -2.91 11.06
CA LEU A 138 11.15 -1.46 11.11
C LEU A 138 9.95 -0.68 11.67
N ALA A 139 8.81 -1.36 11.85
CA ALA A 139 7.64 -0.82 12.52
C ALA A 139 7.11 -1.80 13.57
N THR A 140 6.44 -1.28 14.60
CA THR A 140 5.77 -2.11 15.60
C THR A 140 4.54 -2.80 15.00
N MET A 141 4.15 -3.94 15.56
CA MET A 141 2.82 -4.49 15.29
C MET A 141 1.75 -3.49 15.75
N PRO A 142 0.68 -3.29 14.96
CA PRO A 142 -0.43 -2.45 15.40
C PRO A 142 -1.22 -3.13 16.52
N THR A 143 -1.70 -2.32 17.46
CA THR A 143 -2.70 -2.73 18.46
C THR A 143 -4.08 -2.89 17.83
N ASP A 144 -5.00 -3.57 18.54
CA ASP A 144 -6.39 -3.74 18.09
C ASP A 144 -7.08 -2.38 17.85
N ALA A 145 -6.81 -1.39 18.70
CA ALA A 145 -7.37 -0.06 18.57
C ALA A 145 -6.84 0.68 17.32
N GLU A 146 -5.54 0.56 17.03
CA GLU A 146 -4.94 1.12 15.80
C GLU A 146 -5.49 0.41 14.56
N MET A 147 -5.63 -0.91 14.60
CA MET A 147 -6.23 -1.67 13.50
C MET A 147 -7.69 -1.28 13.26
N ALA A 148 -8.50 -1.13 14.31
CA ALA A 148 -9.87 -0.64 14.20
C ALA A 148 -9.92 0.75 13.54
N MET A 149 -9.00 1.65 13.90
CA MET A 149 -8.88 2.97 13.29
C MET A 149 -8.51 2.88 11.81
N VAL A 150 -7.57 2.01 11.45
CA VAL A 150 -7.14 1.80 10.05
C VAL A 150 -8.30 1.25 9.22
N ILE A 151 -8.99 0.21 9.69
CA ILE A 151 -10.11 -0.43 9.00
C ILE A 151 -11.24 0.57 8.74
N THR A 152 -11.62 1.34 9.78
CA THR A 152 -12.66 2.37 9.66
C THR A 152 -12.24 3.49 8.69
N THR A 153 -10.96 3.88 8.68
CA THR A 153 -10.44 4.92 7.78
C THR A 153 -10.34 4.46 6.33
N ILE A 154 -9.92 3.21 6.09
CA ILE A 154 -9.82 2.63 4.74
C ILE A 154 -11.21 2.61 4.08
N ASN A 155 -12.25 2.31 4.85
CA ASN A 155 -13.66 2.33 4.43
C ASN A 155 -13.92 1.63 3.07
N SER A 156 -13.09 0.62 2.73
CA SER A 156 -13.20 -0.14 1.50
C SER A 156 -14.01 -1.41 1.76
N GLY A 157 -15.33 -1.26 1.90
CA GLY A 157 -16.29 -2.36 1.80
C GLY A 157 -16.32 -3.42 2.91
N GLY A 158 -15.27 -3.57 3.73
CA GLY A 158 -15.24 -4.57 4.82
C GLY A 158 -16.39 -4.40 5.81
N ILE A 159 -16.71 -3.16 6.20
CA ILE A 159 -17.85 -2.85 7.08
C ILE A 159 -19.19 -3.21 6.42
N LYS A 160 -19.33 -3.09 5.09
CA LYS A 160 -20.53 -3.55 4.36
C LYS A 160 -20.64 -5.08 4.34
N GLY A 161 -19.52 -5.80 4.44
CA GLY A 161 -19.50 -7.26 4.59
C GLY A 161 -19.81 -7.74 6.03
N PHE A 162 -19.69 -6.86 7.02
CA PHE A 162 -20.04 -7.09 8.42
C PHE A 162 -21.48 -6.71 8.79
N GLU A 163 -22.29 -6.24 7.82
CA GLU A 163 -23.73 -6.24 8.05
C GLU A 163 -24.15 -7.68 8.36
N PRO A 164 -24.70 -7.97 9.55
CA PRO A 164 -25.21 -9.29 9.83
C PRO A 164 -26.22 -9.60 8.74
N ARG A 165 -25.99 -10.67 7.98
CA ARG A 165 -27.02 -11.18 7.08
C ARG A 165 -28.27 -11.29 7.92
N LYS A 166 -29.30 -10.51 7.60
CA LYS A 166 -30.60 -10.65 8.22
C LYS A 166 -30.95 -12.14 8.13
N PRO A 167 -31.29 -12.81 9.24
CA PRO A 167 -31.77 -14.18 9.13
C PRO A 167 -32.91 -14.17 8.12
N VAL A 168 -32.76 -14.95 7.06
CA VAL A 168 -33.87 -15.26 6.18
C VAL A 168 -34.87 -15.98 7.08
N LEU A 169 -35.94 -15.28 7.43
CA LEU A 169 -37.09 -15.89 8.08
C LEU A 169 -37.80 -16.74 7.02
N ASP A 170 -37.24 -17.92 6.73
CA ASP A 170 -38.04 -18.98 6.16
C ASP A 170 -39.01 -19.42 7.25
N GLY A 171 -40.29 -19.20 6.97
CA GLY A 171 -41.37 -19.54 7.87
C GLY A 171 -41.40 -21.04 8.11
N THR A 172 -40.79 -21.49 9.20
CA THR A 172 -41.24 -22.63 9.98
C THR A 172 -40.55 -22.63 11.34
N THR A 173 -41.39 -22.54 12.38
CA THR A 173 -41.08 -22.70 13.80
C THR A 173 -40.18 -23.91 14.12
N SER A 174 -39.09 -23.71 14.86
CA SER A 174 -38.94 -24.26 16.23
C SER A 174 -37.56 -23.91 16.83
N SER A 175 -37.58 -23.63 18.13
CA SER A 175 -36.48 -23.22 18.99
C SER A 175 -35.47 -24.34 19.27
N SER A 176 -34.16 -24.11 19.12
CA SER A 176 -33.12 -24.64 20.04
C SER A 176 -31.77 -23.93 19.90
N ALA A 177 -31.22 -23.53 21.05
CA ALA A 177 -29.85 -23.17 21.41
C ALA A 177 -28.73 -23.19 20.33
N LEU A 178 -28.08 -22.03 20.14
CA LEU A 178 -26.74 -21.94 19.55
C LEU A 178 -25.69 -22.30 20.62
N VAL A 179 -25.18 -23.53 20.55
CA VAL A 179 -23.93 -23.93 21.22
C VAL A 179 -22.79 -23.53 20.27
N PHE A 180 -21.90 -22.65 20.73
CA PHE A 180 -20.65 -22.35 20.04
C PHE A 180 -19.63 -23.42 20.41
N SER A 181 -19.31 -24.30 19.46
CA SER A 181 -18.13 -25.18 19.54
C SER A 181 -16.98 -24.50 18.80
N TYR A 182 -15.92 -24.15 19.54
CA TYR A 182 -14.61 -23.81 18.99
C TYR A 182 -13.88 -25.13 18.71
N GLU A 183 -13.61 -25.44 17.45
CA GLU A 183 -12.58 -26.42 17.08
C GLU A 183 -11.32 -25.64 16.69
N SER A 184 -10.34 -25.71 17.59
CA SER A 184 -8.95 -25.37 17.34
C SER A 184 -8.34 -26.48 16.50
N ALA A 185 -7.82 -26.16 15.31
CA ALA A 185 -6.94 -27.04 14.57
C ALA A 185 -5.49 -26.68 14.90
N GLU A 186 -4.92 -27.56 15.74
CA GLU A 186 -3.51 -27.85 16.08
C GLU A 186 -2.64 -26.79 16.77
#